data_AF-A0A7X6APG1-F1
#
_entry.id   AF-A0A7X6APG1-F1
#
_cell.length_a   1.000
_cell.length_b   1.000
_cell.length_c   1.000
_cell.angle_alpha   90.00
_cell.angle_beta   90.00
_cell.angle_gamma   90.00
#
_symmetry.space_group_name_H-M   'P 1'
#
loop_
_entity.id
_entity.type
_entity.pdbx_description
1 polymer ?
#
loop_
_entity_poly.entity_id
_entity_poly.type
_entity_poly.pdbx_seq_one_letter_code
_entity_poly.pdbx_strand_id
1 'polypeptide(L)' 'HDPRARVACEVLITGDTVVVAGEVGSDHRIGPHLADVVRTTVAGIGYDADTGFDLDGARVIDRMQRQ' A
#
# COMPACT_ATOMS: atom_id res chain seq x y z
N HIS A 1 4.01 -3.35 -15.19
CA HIS A 1 5.48 -3.43 -15.30
C HIS A 1 6.01 -4.85 -15.46
N ASP A 2 5.32 -5.88 -14.96
CA ASP A 2 5.63 -7.30 -15.25
C ASP A 2 4.29 -8.07 -15.33
N PRO A 3 3.87 -8.55 -16.53
CA PRO A 3 2.62 -9.28 -16.69
C PRO A 3 2.60 -10.69 -16.07
N ARG A 4 3.76 -11.24 -15.70
CA ARG A 4 3.89 -12.57 -15.09
C ARG A 4 4.07 -12.51 -13.56
N ALA A 5 4.01 -11.30 -12.98
CA ALA A 5 4.13 -11.12 -11.56
C ALA A 5 3.07 -11.92 -10.81
N ARG A 6 3.48 -12.62 -9.74
CA ARG A 6 2.57 -13.28 -8.80
C ARG A 6 2.49 -12.43 -7.55
N VAL A 7 1.28 -12.05 -7.17
CA VAL A 7 1.03 -11.13 -6.06
C VAL A 7 0.00 -11.75 -5.12
N ALA A 8 0.39 -11.91 -3.86
CA ALA A 8 -0.51 -12.13 -2.75
C ALA A 8 -0.32 -10.94 -1.80
N CYS A 9 -1.16 -9.92 -1.93
CA CYS A 9 -1.03 -8.68 -1.19
C CYS A 9 -2.31 -8.47 -0.38
N GLU A 10 -2.17 -8.39 0.93
CA GLU A 10 -3.25 -8.15 1.88
C GLU A 10 -3.04 -6.81 2.57
N VAL A 11 -4.14 -6.12 2.86
CA VAL A 11 -4.11 -4.79 3.48
C VAL A 11 -5.03 -4.77 4.68
N LEU A 12 -4.51 -4.30 5.82
CA LEU A 12 -5.29 -4.01 7.02
C LEU A 12 -5.13 -2.53 7.37
N ILE A 13 -6.25 -1.84 7.52
CA ILE A 13 -6.31 -0.41 7.88
C ILE A 13 -7.10 -0.25 9.16
N THR A 14 -6.54 0.48 10.12
CA THR A 14 -7.23 0.88 11.35
C THR A 14 -6.59 2.13 11.96
N GLY A 15 -7.42 3.06 12.42
CA GLY A 15 -6.96 4.34 12.96
C GLY A 15 -6.11 5.09 11.93
N ASP A 16 -4.87 5.38 12.29
CA ASP A 16 -3.87 6.07 11.46
C ASP A 16 -2.92 5.12 10.72
N THR A 17 -3.13 3.80 10.82
CA THR A 17 -2.14 2.81 10.41
C THR A 17 -2.64 1.94 9.26
N VAL A 18 -1.81 1.81 8.24
CA VAL A 18 -1.98 0.90 7.11
C VAL A 18 -0.86 -0.14 7.15
N VAL A 19 -1.23 -1.41 7.21
CA VAL A 19 -0.28 -2.52 7.07
C VAL A 19 -0.50 -3.14 5.69
N VAL A 20 0.56 -3.16 4.89
CA VAL A 20 0.60 -3.88 3.61
C VAL A 20 1.51 -5.08 3.76
N ALA A 21 0.98 -6.28 3.58
CA ALA A 21 1.70 -7.52 3.85
C ALA A 21 1.42 -8.59 2.79
N GLY A 22 2.32 -9.57 2.72
CA GLY A 22 2.21 -10.71 1.83
C GLY A 22 3.48 -10.88 0.99
N GLU A 23 3.31 -11.37 -0.22
CA GLU A 23 4.41 -11.82 -1.06
C GLU A 23 4.26 -11.33 -2.51
N VAL A 24 5.39 -10.92 -3.10
CA VAL A 24 5.46 -10.57 -4.52
C VAL A 24 6.63 -11.27 -5.21
N GLY A 25 6.31 -12.02 -6.26
CA GLY A 25 7.29 -12.58 -7.20
C GLY A 25 7.22 -11.79 -8.49
N SER A 26 8.24 -10.98 -8.79
CA SER A 26 8.32 -10.20 -10.02
C SER A 26 9.76 -9.88 -10.41
N ASP A 27 10.02 -9.86 -11.71
CA ASP A 27 11.27 -9.35 -12.30
C ASP A 27 11.38 -7.83 -12.16
N HIS A 28 10.25 -7.16 -11.94
CA HIS A 28 10.22 -5.75 -11.61
C HIS A 28 10.51 -5.53 -10.13
N ARG A 29 11.35 -4.53 -9.82
CA ARG A 29 11.51 -4.06 -8.45
C ARG A 29 10.31 -3.20 -8.09
N ILE A 30 9.48 -3.69 -7.18
CA ILE A 30 8.55 -2.84 -6.45
C ILE A 30 9.43 -1.91 -5.59
N GLY A 31 9.57 -0.67 -6.05
CA GLY A 31 10.44 0.33 -5.43
C GLY A 31 9.87 0.87 -4.11
N PRO A 32 10.50 1.92 -3.54
CA PRO A 32 10.13 2.51 -2.24
C PRO A 32 8.76 3.25 -2.22
N HIS A 33 7.93 3.08 -3.24
CA HIS A 33 6.72 3.89 -3.48
C HIS A 33 5.42 3.25 -2.98
N LEU A 34 5.51 2.23 -2.12
CA LEU A 34 4.31 1.55 -1.61
C LEU A 34 3.39 2.52 -0.84
N ALA A 35 3.97 3.45 -0.09
CA ALA A 35 3.23 4.50 0.59
C ALA A 35 2.47 5.41 -0.39
N ASP A 36 3.07 5.77 -1.51
CA ASP A 36 2.44 6.62 -2.53
C ASP A 36 1.24 5.91 -3.18
N VAL A 37 1.39 4.60 -3.45
CA VAL A 37 0.30 3.76 -3.99
C VAL A 37 -0.86 3.68 -3.01
N VAL A 38 -0.59 3.43 -1.73
CA VAL A 38 -1.62 3.43 -0.68
C VAL A 38 -2.33 4.78 -0.64
N ARG A 39 -1.58 5.88 -0.57
CA ARG A 39 -2.14 7.24 -0.44
C ARG A 39 -2.99 7.62 -1.63
N THR A 40 -2.50 7.38 -2.84
CA THR A 40 -3.23 7.67 -4.09
C THR A 40 -4.50 6.82 -4.20
N THR A 41 -4.43 5.55 -3.80
CA THR A 41 -5.58 4.64 -3.85
C THR A 41 -6.68 5.07 -2.87
N VAL A 42 -6.31 5.38 -1.63
CA VAL A 42 -7.26 5.81 -0.59
C VAL A 42 -7.84 7.19 -0.92
N ALA A 43 -7.02 8.13 -1.41
CA ALA A 43 -7.50 9.42 -1.91
C ALA A 43 -8.47 9.25 -3.09
N GLY A 44 -8.22 8.30 -3.98
CA GLY A 44 -9.10 7.99 -5.12
C GLY A 44 -10.48 7.45 -4.72
N ILE A 45 -10.62 6.90 -3.51
CA ILE A 45 -11.92 6.52 -2.93
C ILE A 45 -12.66 7.76 -2.38
N GLY A 46 -11.92 8.82 -2.03
CA GLY A 46 -12.44 10.06 -1.45
C GLY A 46 -12.16 10.22 0.04
N TYR A 47 -11.25 9.42 0.63
CA TYR A 47 -10.81 9.60 2.00
C TYR A 47 -9.68 10.62 2.10
N ASP A 48 -9.84 11.56 3.01
CA ASP A 48 -8.88 12.59 3.40
C ASP A 48 -9.06 12.96 4.90
N ALA A 49 -8.34 13.99 5.34
CA ALA A 49 -8.42 14.49 6.71
C ALA A 49 -9.85 14.93 7.11
N ASP A 50 -10.64 15.50 6.19
CA ASP A 50 -12.01 15.95 6.46
C ASP A 50 -12.98 14.78 6.62
N THR A 51 -12.69 13.65 5.98
CA THR A 51 -13.44 12.40 6.16
C THR A 51 -12.99 11.55 7.37
N GLY A 52 -11.93 11.98 8.08
CA GLY A 52 -11.43 11.30 9.27
C GLY A 52 -10.25 10.35 9.03
N PHE A 53 -9.61 10.39 7.85
CA PHE A 53 -8.38 9.64 7.58
C PHE A 53 -7.34 10.55 6.91
N ASP A 54 -6.49 11.18 7.72
CA ASP A 54 -5.39 12.01 7.23
C ASP A 54 -4.31 11.14 6.57
N LEU A 55 -4.28 11.18 5.23
CA LEU A 55 -3.33 10.43 4.42
C LEU A 55 -1.90 10.88 4.63
N ASP A 56 -1.67 12.16 4.93
CA ASP A 56 -0.32 12.70 5.11
C ASP A 56 0.30 12.17 6.39
N GLY A 57 -0.46 12.19 7.48
CA GLY A 57 -0.09 11.61 8.78
C GLY A 57 -0.16 10.08 8.87
N ALA A 58 -0.84 9.40 7.93
CA ALA A 58 -1.03 7.94 8.01
C ALA A 58 0.29 7.15 7.97
N ARG A 59 0.47 6.25 8.94
CA ARG A 59 1.63 5.37 9.03
C ARG A 59 1.44 4.17 8.11
N VAL A 60 2.28 4.09 7.07
CA VAL A 60 2.32 2.94 6.16
C VAL A 60 3.44 2.00 6.58
N ILE A 61 3.07 0.76 6.94
CA ILE A 61 4.00 -0.30 7.32
C ILE A 61 4.10 -1.30 6.17
N ASP A 62 5.28 -1.36 5.56
CA ASP A 62 5.60 -2.34 4.52
C ASP A 62 6.10 -3.66 5.15
N ARG A 63 5.37 -4.74 4.88
CA ARG A 63 5.71 -6.13 5.23
C ARG A 63 5.69 -7.05 4.00
N MET A 64 5.78 -6.48 2.79
CA MET A 64 5.88 -7.27 1.57
C MET A 64 7.21 -8.02 1.51
N GLN A 65 7.13 -9.33 1.28
CA GLN A 65 8.29 -10.18 1.04
C GLN A 65 8.48 -10.40 -0.45
N ARG A 66 9.73 -10.60 -0.87
CA ARG A 66 10.04 -11.05 -2.23
C ARG A 66 10.01 -12.58 -2.27
N GLN A 67 9.29 -13.15 -3.24
CA GLN A 67 9.40 -14.57 -3.62
C GLN A 67 10.65 -14.83 -4.47
#